data_AF-A0A0L6JC92-F1
#
_entry.id   AF-A0A0L6JC92-F1
#
_cell.length_a   1.000
_cell.length_b   1.000
_cell.length_c   1.000
_cell.angle_alpha   90.00
_cell.angle_beta   90.00
_cell.angle_gamma   90.00
#
_symmetry.space_group_name_H-M   'P 1'
#
loop_
_entity.id
_entity.type
_entity.pdbx_description
1 polymer ?
#
loop_
_entity_poly.entity_id
_entity_poly.type
_entity_poly.pdbx_seq_one_letter_code
_entity_poly.pdbx_strand_id
1 'polypeptide(L)'
;MSAAMVNRLFGRPGTRILYLAPETFTDSYYLDLAAARGDRYGVCYGRALDPTRPAQSDYVLDPDHLARALAWLDGDRAIRRQAA
;
A
#
# COMPACT_ATOMS: atom_id res chain seq x y z
N MET A 1 -5.08 4.36 14.26
CA MET A 1 -5.50 4.70 12.88
C MET A 1 -4.55 5.77 12.35
N SER A 2 -3.79 5.49 11.29
CA SER A 2 -2.76 6.41 10.79
C SER A 2 -3.38 7.60 10.06
N ALA A 3 -3.05 8.81 10.53
CA ALA A 3 -3.45 10.09 9.92
C ALA A 3 -2.87 10.28 8.51
N ALA A 4 -1.77 9.59 8.17
CA ALA A 4 -1.06 9.78 6.92
C ALA A 4 -1.91 9.42 5.69
N MET A 5 -2.70 8.34 5.76
CA MET A 5 -3.57 7.98 4.64
C MET A 5 -4.83 8.84 4.56
N VAL A 6 -5.35 9.35 5.68
CA VAL A 6 -6.49 10.28 5.66
C VAL A 6 -6.10 11.58 4.93
N ASN A 7 -4.84 12.01 5.07
CA ASN A 7 -4.34 13.18 4.34
C ASN A 7 -4.37 13.02 2.81
N ARG A 8 -4.51 11.78 2.26
CA ARG A 8 -4.70 11.58 0.81
C ARG A 8 -5.96 12.22 0.27
N LEU A 9 -6.99 12.45 1.11
CA LEU A 9 -8.18 13.19 0.73
C LEU A 9 -7.86 14.56 0.10
N PHE A 10 -6.76 15.19 0.54
CA PHE A 10 -6.37 16.54 0.10
C PHE A 10 -5.38 16.56 -1.07
N GLY A 11 -4.89 15.41 -1.54
CA GLY A 11 -3.93 15.34 -2.64
C GLY A 11 -4.56 15.03 -4.00
N ARG A 12 -3.74 15.06 -5.05
CA ARG A 12 -4.15 14.79 -6.44
C ARG A 12 -4.77 13.39 -6.59
N PRO A 13 -5.91 13.23 -7.31
CA PRO A 13 -6.44 11.91 -7.67
C PRO A 13 -5.45 11.07 -8.48
N GLY A 14 -5.57 9.75 -8.42
CA GLY A 14 -4.70 8.84 -9.19
C GLY A 14 -3.28 8.73 -8.64
N THR A 15 -3.08 9.10 -7.37
CA THR A 15 -1.78 8.92 -6.73
C THR A 15 -1.53 7.44 -6.47
N ARG A 16 -0.27 7.03 -6.53
CA ARG A 16 0.17 5.68 -6.19
C ARG A 16 0.45 5.61 -4.69
N ILE A 17 -0.19 4.68 -4.00
CA ILE A 17 -0.04 4.47 -2.56
C ILE A 17 0.43 3.04 -2.34
N LEU A 18 1.53 2.90 -1.59
CA LEU A 18 1.95 1.63 -1.03
C LEU A 18 1.75 1.67 0.48
N TYR A 19 0.88 0.80 1.00
CA TYR A 19 0.71 0.61 2.43
C TYR A 19 1.61 -0.53 2.92
N LEU A 20 2.40 -0.27 3.95
CA LEU A 20 3.24 -1.27 4.62
C LEU A 20 2.62 -1.57 5.99
N ALA A 21 2.35 -2.85 6.25
CA ALA A 21 1.66 -3.26 7.46
C ALA A 21 2.13 -4.65 7.91
N PRO A 22 1.99 -4.98 9.20
CA PRO A 22 2.11 -6.37 9.64
C PRO A 22 0.91 -7.18 9.12
N GLU A 23 1.12 -8.47 8.92
CA GLU A 23 0.13 -9.43 8.38
C GLU A 23 -1.18 -9.51 9.16
N THR A 24 -1.19 -9.12 10.43
CA THR A 24 -2.38 -9.12 11.27
C THR A 24 -3.24 -7.85 11.13
N PHE A 25 -2.79 -6.87 10.34
CA PHE A 25 -3.43 -5.56 10.23
C PHE A 25 -4.08 -5.36 8.85
N THR A 26 -4.91 -6.33 8.47
CA THR A 26 -5.69 -6.34 7.23
C THR A 26 -6.96 -5.50 7.37
N ASP A 27 -6.82 -4.18 7.37
CA ASP A 27 -7.95 -3.23 7.42
C ASP A 27 -8.33 -2.77 6.00
N SER A 28 -9.62 -2.89 5.64
CA SER A 28 -10.14 -2.48 4.32
C SER A 28 -10.28 -0.97 4.17
N TYR A 29 -10.28 -0.20 5.27
CA TYR A 29 -10.52 1.25 5.26
C TYR A 29 -9.66 2.00 4.24
N TYR A 30 -8.38 1.62 4.12
CA TYR A 30 -7.44 2.25 3.20
C TYR A 30 -7.68 1.89 1.73
N LEU A 31 -8.16 0.68 1.46
CA LEU A 31 -8.58 0.29 0.12
C LEU A 31 -9.81 1.10 -0.31
N ASP A 32 -10.81 1.22 0.57
CA ASP A 32 -12.04 1.96 0.29
C ASP A 32 -11.75 3.45 0.04
N LEU A 33 -10.87 4.04 0.86
CA LEU A 33 -10.43 5.42 0.67
C LEU A 33 -9.71 5.61 -0.67
N ALA A 34 -8.80 4.71 -1.03
CA ALA A 34 -8.08 4.79 -2.30
C ALA A 34 -9.03 4.63 -3.49
N ALA A 35 -9.98 3.70 -3.41
CA ALA A 35 -11.01 3.52 -4.44
C ALA A 35 -11.85 4.78 -4.63
N ALA A 36 -12.31 5.40 -3.53
CA ALA A 36 -13.06 6.66 -3.58
C ALA A 36 -12.26 7.84 -4.18
N ARG A 37 -10.93 7.81 -4.09
CA ARG A 37 -10.03 8.81 -4.68
C ARG A 37 -9.58 8.48 -6.11
N GLY A 38 -9.91 7.30 -6.63
CA GLY A 38 -9.38 6.79 -7.89
C GLY A 38 -7.86 6.59 -7.84
N ASP A 39 -7.31 6.34 -6.66
CA ASP A 39 -5.89 6.09 -6.44
C ASP A 39 -5.51 4.67 -6.83
N ARG A 40 -4.24 4.48 -7.18
CA ARG A 40 -3.69 3.15 -7.36
C ARG A 40 -3.09 2.69 -6.03
N TYR A 41 -3.72 1.70 -5.43
CA TYR A 41 -3.37 1.21 -4.10
C TYR A 41 -2.73 -0.17 -4.17
N GLY A 42 -1.65 -0.32 -3.42
CA GLY A 42 -1.01 -1.60 -3.14
C GLY A 42 -0.74 -1.72 -1.65
N VAL A 43 -0.75 -2.93 -1.14
CA VAL A 43 -0.39 -3.23 0.24
C VAL A 43 0.67 -4.34 0.25
N CYS A 44 1.66 -4.21 1.11
CA CYS A 44 2.67 -5.23 1.34
C CYS A 44 2.64 -5.59 2.83
N TYR A 45 2.11 -6.77 3.12
CA TYR A 45 2.08 -7.31 4.47
C TYR A 45 3.40 -8.00 4.82
N GLY A 46 3.91 -7.71 6.03
CA GLY A 46 5.11 -8.33 6.58
C GLY A 46 4.84 -9.16 7.82
N ARG A 47 5.77 -10.06 8.13
CA ARG A 47 5.67 -10.93 9.30
C ARG A 47 6.13 -10.18 10.55
N ALA A 48 5.27 -10.09 11.55
CA ALA A 48 5.62 -9.52 12.85
C ALA A 48 6.76 -10.32 13.52
N LEU A 49 7.72 -9.62 14.12
CA LEU A 49 8.82 -10.26 14.86
C LEU A 49 8.35 -10.83 16.19
N ASP A 50 7.38 -10.18 16.83
CA ASP A 50 6.68 -10.70 18.01
C ASP A 50 5.21 -11.00 17.65
N PRO A 51 4.85 -12.30 17.51
CA PRO A 51 3.49 -12.69 17.15
C PRO A 51 2.48 -12.50 18.30
N THR A 52 2.93 -12.26 19.53
CA THR A 52 2.04 -12.01 20.67
C THR A 52 1.53 -10.57 20.70
N ARG A 53 2.25 -9.66 20.05
CA ARG A 53 1.91 -8.22 19.94
C ARG A 53 2.15 -7.70 18.52
N PRO A 54 1.50 -8.28 17.51
CA PRO A 54 1.89 -8.09 16.10
C PRO A 54 1.62 -6.66 15.58
N ALA A 55 0.73 -5.90 16.22
CA ALA A 55 0.47 -4.49 15.89
C ALA A 55 1.43 -3.49 16.55
N GLN A 56 2.26 -3.95 17.49
CA GLN A 56 3.18 -3.11 18.29
C GLN A 56 4.64 -3.51 18.09
N SER A 57 4.89 -4.55 17.30
CA SER A 57 6.22 -5.04 17.00
C SER A 57 6.66 -4.64 15.60
N ASP A 58 7.98 -4.59 15.41
CA ASP A 58 8.56 -4.50 14.09
C ASP A 58 8.15 -5.72 13.26
N TYR A 59 8.11 -5.54 11.94
CA TYR A 59 7.81 -6.61 11.00
C TYR A 59 8.81 -6.63 9.86
N VAL A 60 9.00 -7.80 9.27
CA VAL A 60 9.90 -8.00 8.13
C VAL A 60 9.08 -8.21 6.87
N LEU A 61 9.42 -7.45 5.83
CA LEU A 61 8.84 -7.60 4.51
C LEU A 61 9.65 -8.61 3.70
N ASP A 62 8.94 -9.48 2.98
CA ASP A 62 9.54 -10.29 1.91
C ASP A 62 9.93 -9.35 0.74
N PRO A 63 11.21 -9.31 0.32
CA PRO A 63 11.65 -8.49 -0.80
C PRO A 63 10.90 -8.79 -2.10
N ASP A 64 10.55 -10.06 -2.35
CA ASP A 64 9.85 -10.44 -3.58
C ASP A 64 8.40 -9.94 -3.55
N HIS A 65 7.76 -9.96 -2.38
CA HIS A 65 6.45 -9.37 -2.18
C HIS A 65 6.48 -7.85 -2.41
N LEU A 66 7.47 -7.16 -1.85
CA LEU A 66 7.63 -5.72 -2.06
C LEU A 66 7.85 -5.39 -3.54
N ALA A 67 8.68 -6.17 -4.25
CA ALA A 67 8.92 -5.98 -5.67
C ALA A 67 7.64 -6.14 -6.50
N ARG A 68 6.81 -7.16 -6.21
CA ARG A 68 5.50 -7.34 -6.86
C ARG A 68 4.55 -6.17 -6.60
N ALA A 69 4.50 -5.67 -5.37
CA ALA A 69 3.64 -4.54 -5.00
C ALA A 69 4.05 -3.25 -5.73
N LEU A 70 5.36 -3.00 -5.87
CA LEU A 70 5.88 -1.87 -6.64
C LEU A 70 5.58 -2.01 -8.13
N ALA A 71 5.80 -3.19 -8.71
CA ALA A 71 5.48 -3.45 -10.12
C ALA A 71 3.97 -3.26 -10.41
N TRP A 72 3.10 -3.69 -9.49
CA TRP A 72 1.67 -3.43 -9.56
C TRP A 72 1.36 -1.94 -9.62
N LEU A 73 2.01 -1.10 -8.81
CA LEU A 73 1.80 0.35 -8.80
C LEU A 73 2.33 1.04 -10.07
N ASP A 74 3.30 0.45 -10.74
CA ASP A 74 3.90 1.01 -11.96
C ASP A 74 3.17 0.66 -13.26
N GLY A 75 2.25 -0.31 -13.24
CA GLY A 75 1.65 -0.94 -14.43
C GLY A 75 1.07 -0.03 -15.52
N ASP A 76 0.71 1.23 -15.24
CA ASP A 76 0.18 2.17 -16.26
C ASP A 76 1.24 3.07 -16.91
N ARG A 77 2.45 3.15 -16.33
CA ARG A 77 3.54 3.96 -16.90
C ARG A 77 4.16 3.31 -18.13
N ALA A 78 4.22 1.97 -18.15
CA ALA A 78 4.74 1.23 -19.30
C ALA A 78 3.83 1.43 -20.53
N ILE A 79 2.52 1.36 -20.34
CA ILE A 79 1.52 1.52 -21.42
C ILE A 79 1.53 2.96 -21.98
N ARG A 80 1.59 3.97 -21.10
CA ARG A 80 1.59 5.38 -21.54
C ARG A 80 2.90 5.85 -22.19
N ARG A 81 4.04 5.21 -21.91
CA ARG A 81 5.33 5.49 -22.57
C ARG A 81 5.47 4.86 -23.95
N GLN A 82 4.73 3.81 -24.26
CA GLN A 82 4.74 3.17 -25.58
C GLN A 82 3.79 3.85 -26.59
N ALA A 83 2.88 4.69 -26.10
CA ALA A 83 1.87 5.38 -26.91
C ALA A 83 2.22 6.85 -27.23
N ALA A 84 3.45 7.29 -26.91
CA ALA A 84 3.98 8.64 -27.18
C ALA A 84 5.26 8.52 -28.00
#